data_AF-A0A1I0B6H6-F1
#
_entry.id   AF-A0A1I0B6H6-F1
#
_cell.length_a   1.000
_cell.length_b   1.000
_cell.length_c   1.000
_cell.angle_alpha   90.00
_cell.angle_beta   90.00
_cell.angle_gamma   90.00
#
_symmetry.space_group_name_H-M   'P 1'
#
loop_
_entity.id
_entity.type
_entity.pdbx_description
1 polymer ?
#
loop_
_entity_poly.entity_id
_entity_poly.type
_entity_poly.pdbx_seq_one_letter_code
_entity_poly.pdbx_strand_id
1 'polypeptide(L)'
;MDIDAFIKKQESAANKYKRIYKILDFSIITLILFTLLKILKIDQLLFNFRTFELYADSTYGSADAISAGSLFLALISIFIAVLLTFAIHFRDRKIQIVPLIEEKFPPLNERLRTANDNKNIHNIIVDELMGNVLEIASKVNSSELLEKKRFKASMVLLVVSLTIFSFVIVTDYQSDVDPDDLADLIGEIVPDKENATSPDEIFVLEDDGDGNGGDEDLMGEPAVIVVEGEEVDLSLPPGAGTGFTAGEEGEELPPEFVSSSAYEVGLMSSPAYYEQLPEGYESIIKEYFEEMAKN
;
A
#
# COMPACT_ATOMS: atom_id res chain seq x y z
N MET A 1 -41.36 17.07 3.05
CA MET A 1 -40.02 16.45 3.01
C MET A 1 -39.16 17.36 2.17
N ASP A 2 -37.99 17.76 2.65
CA ASP A 2 -37.11 18.71 1.93
C ASP A 2 -36.10 17.95 1.06
N ILE A 3 -35.64 18.54 -0.05
CA ILE A 3 -34.62 17.92 -0.92
C ILE A 3 -33.32 17.69 -0.14
N ASP A 4 -32.93 18.63 0.73
CA ASP A 4 -31.74 18.46 1.57
C ASP A 4 -31.89 17.25 2.52
N ALA A 5 -33.10 17.06 3.08
CA ALA A 5 -33.39 15.92 3.93
C ALA A 5 -33.35 14.59 3.14
N PHE A 6 -33.83 14.59 1.90
CA PHE A 6 -33.73 13.44 1.00
C PHE A 6 -32.27 13.10 0.67
N ILE A 7 -31.49 14.08 0.21
CA ILE A 7 -30.09 13.88 -0.17
C ILE A 7 -29.29 13.38 1.03
N LYS A 8 -29.44 13.99 2.21
CA LYS A 8 -28.76 13.58 3.44
C LYS A 8 -29.13 12.17 3.87
N LYS A 9 -30.38 11.76 3.68
CA LYS A 9 -30.83 10.38 3.95
C LYS A 9 -30.14 9.39 3.01
N GLN A 10 -30.09 9.69 1.71
CA GLN A 10 -29.43 8.83 0.73
C GLN A 10 -27.90 8.81 0.93
N GLU A 11 -27.29 9.93 1.30
CA GLU A 11 -25.88 10.02 1.68
C GLU A 11 -25.55 9.13 2.87
N SER A 12 -26.36 9.20 3.92
CA SER A 12 -26.17 8.37 5.11
C SER A 12 -26.30 6.88 4.77
N ALA A 13 -27.27 6.51 3.94
CA ALA A 13 -27.43 5.13 3.48
C ALA A 13 -26.21 4.65 2.67
N ALA A 14 -25.77 5.43 1.68
CA ALA A 14 -24.60 5.12 0.86
C ALA A 14 -23.32 4.95 1.71
N ASN A 15 -23.11 5.85 2.67
CA ASN A 15 -21.97 5.78 3.60
C ASN A 15 -22.03 4.54 4.50
N LYS A 16 -23.23 4.14 4.97
CA LYS A 16 -23.41 2.89 5.71
C LYS A 16 -23.04 1.68 4.87
N TYR A 17 -23.50 1.62 3.62
CA TYR A 17 -23.14 0.53 2.71
C TYR A 17 -21.65 0.46 2.43
N LYS A 18 -20.98 1.61 2.22
CA LYS A 18 -19.52 1.65 2.05
C LYS A 18 -18.78 1.09 3.27
N ARG A 19 -19.23 1.41 4.49
CA ARG A 19 -18.67 0.84 5.71
C ARG A 19 -18.85 -0.68 5.76
N ILE A 20 -20.03 -1.18 5.37
CA ILE A 20 -20.29 -2.62 5.30
C ILE A 20 -19.33 -3.29 4.32
N TYR A 21 -19.12 -2.72 3.13
CA TYR A 21 -18.15 -3.26 2.17
C TYR A 21 -16.72 -3.27 2.72
N LYS A 22 -16.28 -2.20 3.40
CA LYS A 22 -14.95 -2.16 4.04
C LYS A 22 -14.76 -3.25 5.09
N ILE A 23 -15.78 -3.48 5.92
CA ILE A 23 -15.75 -4.54 6.95
C ILE A 23 -15.72 -5.91 6.29
N LEU A 24 -16.50 -6.09 5.22
CA LEU A 24 -16.56 -7.35 4.49
C LEU A 24 -15.21 -7.65 3.82
N ASP A 25 -14.64 -6.68 3.10
CA ASP A 25 -13.34 -6.81 2.44
C ASP A 25 -12.24 -7.09 3.49
N PHE A 26 -12.28 -6.41 4.65
CA PHE A 26 -11.39 -6.70 5.78
C PHE A 26 -11.51 -8.14 6.30
N SER A 27 -12.72 -8.64 6.52
CA SER A 27 -12.95 -10.01 6.99
C SER A 27 -12.42 -11.03 6.01
N ILE A 28 -12.64 -10.81 4.71
CA ILE A 28 -12.11 -11.67 3.65
C ILE A 28 -10.58 -11.69 3.67
N ILE A 29 -9.94 -10.52 3.67
CA ILE A 29 -8.49 -10.41 3.65
C ILE A 29 -7.90 -11.12 4.88
N THR A 30 -8.51 -10.92 6.05
CA THR A 30 -8.06 -11.56 7.31
C THR A 30 -8.13 -13.09 7.21
N LEU A 31 -9.24 -13.64 6.69
CA LEU A 31 -9.40 -15.08 6.53
C LEU A 31 -8.40 -15.67 5.52
N ILE A 32 -8.25 -15.03 4.35
CA ILE A 32 -7.30 -15.47 3.33
C ILE A 32 -5.89 -15.44 3.87
N LEU A 33 -5.49 -14.32 4.49
CA LEU A 33 -4.14 -14.14 4.99
C LEU A 33 -3.84 -15.13 6.11
N PHE A 34 -4.73 -15.29 7.10
CA PHE A 34 -4.54 -16.29 8.14
C PHE A 34 -4.36 -17.69 7.56
N THR A 35 -5.22 -18.07 6.62
CA THR A 35 -5.16 -19.39 5.98
C THR A 35 -3.86 -19.59 5.23
N LEU A 36 -3.40 -18.56 4.52
CA LEU A 36 -2.13 -18.60 3.79
C LEU A 36 -0.94 -18.72 4.75
N LEU A 37 -0.90 -17.93 5.83
CA LEU A 37 0.16 -18.00 6.83
C LEU A 37 0.21 -19.38 7.52
N LYS A 38 -0.95 -19.97 7.78
CA LYS A 38 -1.06 -21.31 8.40
C LYS A 38 -0.59 -22.43 7.45
N ILE A 39 -0.93 -22.33 6.16
CA ILE A 39 -0.46 -23.28 5.15
C ILE A 39 1.08 -23.23 5.00
N LEU A 40 1.67 -22.04 5.09
CA LEU A 40 3.12 -21.81 4.99
C LEU A 40 3.90 -22.10 6.28
N LYS A 41 3.29 -22.72 7.29
CA LYS A 41 3.95 -23.07 8.57
C LYS A 41 4.63 -21.88 9.27
N ILE A 42 4.14 -20.65 9.08
CA ILE A 42 4.77 -19.45 9.69
C ILE A 42 4.62 -19.45 11.23
N ASP A 43 3.70 -20.25 11.78
CA ASP A 43 3.65 -20.51 13.21
C ASP A 43 4.93 -21.16 13.74
N GLN A 44 5.60 -22.00 12.95
CA GLN A 44 6.87 -22.62 13.34
C GLN A 44 8.04 -21.62 13.28
N LEU A 45 8.07 -20.75 12.27
CA LEU A 45 9.06 -19.66 12.19
C LEU A 45 9.04 -18.72 13.38
N LEU A 46 7.84 -18.42 13.90
CA LEU A 46 7.71 -17.52 15.04
C LEU A 46 8.45 -18.07 16.26
N PHE A 47 8.49 -19.39 16.44
CA PHE A 47 9.18 -20.04 17.55
C PHE A 47 10.69 -20.19 17.37
N ASN A 48 11.22 -20.01 16.15
CA ASN A 48 12.68 -19.91 15.93
C ASN A 48 13.29 -18.66 16.59
N PHE A 49 12.47 -17.63 16.86
CA PHE A 49 12.92 -16.48 17.63
C PHE A 49 12.87 -16.78 19.14
N ARG A 50 14.01 -16.60 19.81
CA ARG A 50 14.22 -16.81 21.26
C ARG A 50 13.16 -16.17 22.17
N THR A 51 12.53 -15.08 21.73
CA THR A 51 11.45 -14.39 22.46
C THR A 51 10.14 -15.17 22.53
N PHE A 52 9.88 -16.06 21.57
CA PHE A 52 8.63 -16.79 21.45
C PHE A 52 8.78 -18.30 21.76
N GLU A 53 9.99 -18.84 21.79
CA GLU A 53 10.30 -20.22 22.19
C GLU A 53 9.65 -20.61 23.54
N LEU A 54 9.64 -19.69 24.51
CA LEU A 54 8.98 -19.85 25.82
C LEU A 54 7.47 -20.11 25.76
N TYR A 55 6.84 -19.75 24.65
CA TYR A 55 5.40 -19.89 24.42
C TYR A 55 5.06 -20.99 23.43
N ALA A 56 6.04 -21.70 22.87
CA ALA A 56 5.85 -22.74 21.86
C ALA A 56 4.93 -23.88 22.32
N ASP A 57 5.07 -24.30 23.57
CA ASP A 57 4.26 -25.38 24.18
C ASP A 57 3.01 -24.85 24.90
N SER A 58 2.76 -23.53 24.85
CA SER A 58 1.60 -22.95 25.52
C SER A 58 0.33 -23.11 24.67
N THR A 59 -0.61 -23.88 25.20
CA THR A 59 -1.95 -24.05 24.65
C THR A 59 -2.95 -23.25 25.48
N TYR A 60 -3.96 -22.70 24.81
CA TYR A 60 -4.97 -21.85 25.44
C TYR A 60 -6.38 -22.31 25.05
N GLY A 61 -7.32 -22.16 25.97
CA GLY A 61 -8.74 -22.44 25.74
C GLY A 61 -9.27 -23.68 26.42
N SER A 62 -10.57 -23.92 26.26
CA SER A 62 -11.26 -25.08 26.83
C SER A 62 -10.83 -26.34 26.08
N ALA A 63 -9.92 -27.12 26.67
CA ALA A 63 -9.33 -28.35 26.13
C ALA A 63 -8.10 -28.17 25.20
N ASP A 64 -7.25 -27.16 25.46
CA ASP A 64 -5.94 -27.00 24.79
C ASP A 64 -6.01 -26.94 23.26
N ALA A 65 -7.17 -26.55 22.73
CA ALA A 65 -7.48 -26.61 21.30
C ALA A 65 -6.78 -25.52 20.46
N ILE A 66 -6.18 -24.51 21.09
CA ILE A 66 -5.58 -23.36 20.38
C ILE A 66 -4.12 -23.25 20.81
N SER A 67 -3.19 -23.43 19.85
CA SER A 67 -1.76 -23.22 20.08
C SER A 67 -1.42 -21.72 20.14
N ALA A 68 -0.43 -21.32 20.94
CA ALA A 68 0.02 -19.92 20.99
C ALA A 68 0.42 -19.40 19.60
N GLY A 69 1.02 -20.25 18.76
CA GLY A 69 1.44 -19.90 17.40
C GLY A 69 0.26 -19.47 16.53
N SER A 70 -0.88 -20.17 16.64
CA SER A 70 -2.10 -19.78 15.94
C SER A 70 -2.68 -18.44 16.41
N LEU A 71 -2.51 -18.09 17.69
CA LEU A 71 -2.92 -16.78 18.21
C LEU A 71 -2.03 -15.65 17.68
N PHE A 72 -0.71 -15.86 17.66
CA PHE A 72 0.22 -14.88 17.08
C PHE A 72 -0.04 -14.71 15.58
N LEU A 73 -0.26 -15.79 14.84
CA LEU A 73 -0.65 -15.74 13.43
C LEU A 73 -1.96 -14.96 13.22
N ALA A 74 -2.96 -15.14 14.09
CA ALA A 74 -4.20 -14.36 14.02
C ALA A 74 -3.97 -12.88 14.27
N LEU A 75 -3.12 -12.51 15.23
CA LEU A 75 -2.77 -11.11 15.49
C LEU A 75 -2.03 -10.47 14.31
N ILE A 76 -1.03 -11.17 13.76
CA ILE A 76 -0.28 -10.72 12.58
C ILE A 76 -1.21 -10.59 11.38
N SER A 77 -2.11 -11.57 11.16
CA SER A 77 -3.02 -11.52 10.03
C SER A 77 -3.99 -10.35 10.15
N ILE A 78 -4.53 -10.09 11.34
CA ILE A 78 -5.39 -8.93 11.60
C ILE A 78 -4.61 -7.63 11.35
N PHE A 79 -3.38 -7.52 11.84
CA PHE A 79 -2.58 -6.31 11.68
C PHE A 79 -2.30 -5.99 10.20
N ILE A 80 -1.85 -6.99 9.43
CA ILE A 80 -1.61 -6.86 8.00
C ILE A 80 -2.92 -6.61 7.25
N ALA A 81 -4.02 -7.27 7.63
CA ALA A 81 -5.34 -7.05 7.02
C ALA A 81 -5.85 -5.63 7.25
N VAL A 82 -5.61 -5.03 8.43
CA VAL A 82 -5.92 -3.61 8.69
C VAL A 82 -5.11 -2.72 7.76
N LEU A 83 -3.81 -2.94 7.63
CA LEU A 83 -2.94 -2.16 6.75
C LEU A 83 -3.38 -2.27 5.28
N LEU A 84 -3.65 -3.48 4.81
CA LEU A 84 -4.06 -3.72 3.42
C LEU A 84 -5.43 -3.12 3.13
N THR A 85 -6.40 -3.29 4.04
CA THR A 85 -7.73 -2.68 3.93
C THR A 85 -7.62 -1.16 3.91
N PHE A 86 -6.77 -0.59 4.76
CA PHE A 86 -6.53 0.84 4.78
C PHE A 86 -5.91 1.30 3.45
N ALA A 87 -4.90 0.61 2.95
CA ALA A 87 -4.24 0.93 1.67
C ALA A 87 -5.23 0.88 0.49
N ILE A 88 -6.04 -0.18 0.39
CA ILE A 88 -7.05 -0.35 -0.66
C ILE A 88 -8.08 0.79 -0.62
N HIS A 89 -8.53 1.16 0.58
CA HIS A 89 -9.58 2.16 0.76
C HIS A 89 -9.08 3.58 1.04
N PHE A 90 -7.77 3.84 0.98
CA PHE A 90 -7.20 5.16 1.24
C PHE A 90 -7.60 6.15 0.14
N ARG A 91 -7.71 5.68 -1.10
CA ARG A 91 -8.05 6.50 -2.28
C ARG A 91 -9.55 6.62 -2.56
N ASP A 92 -10.38 6.06 -1.69
CA ASP A 92 -11.84 6.10 -1.81
C ASP A 92 -12.37 7.54 -1.62
N ARG A 93 -12.51 8.30 -2.71
CA ARG A 93 -13.09 9.65 -2.69
C ARG A 93 -14.53 9.65 -2.13
N LYS A 94 -14.96 10.82 -1.61
CA LYS A 94 -16.37 11.05 -1.25
C LYS A 94 -17.19 10.98 -2.55
N ILE A 95 -18.12 10.04 -2.62
CA ILE A 95 -19.00 9.89 -3.77
C ILE A 95 -20.03 11.02 -3.71
N GLN A 96 -20.17 11.77 -4.79
CA GLN A 96 -21.26 12.73 -4.91
C GLN A 96 -22.55 11.95 -5.16
N ILE A 97 -23.51 12.00 -4.22
CA ILE A 97 -24.73 11.19 -4.28
C ILE A 97 -25.71 11.68 -5.34
N VAL A 98 -25.74 12.98 -5.63
CA VAL A 98 -26.60 13.58 -6.67
C VAL A 98 -26.37 12.92 -8.04
N PRO A 99 -25.15 12.92 -8.61
CA PRO A 99 -24.92 12.28 -9.91
C PRO A 99 -25.14 10.76 -9.88
N LEU A 100 -24.88 10.08 -8.76
CA LEU A 100 -25.13 8.64 -8.63
C LEU A 100 -26.62 8.30 -8.64
N ILE A 101 -27.46 9.16 -8.06
CA ILE A 101 -28.92 9.03 -8.13
C ILE A 101 -29.40 9.31 -9.56
N GLU A 102 -28.89 10.36 -10.21
CA GLU A 102 -29.25 10.72 -11.59
C GLU A 102 -28.91 9.61 -12.60
N GLU A 103 -27.75 8.95 -12.44
CA GLU A 103 -27.34 7.82 -13.28
C GLU A 103 -28.27 6.62 -13.14
N LYS A 104 -28.70 6.29 -11.90
CA LYS A 104 -29.56 5.14 -11.63
C LYS A 104 -31.04 5.42 -11.91
N PHE A 105 -31.47 6.68 -11.83
CA PHE A 105 -32.86 7.09 -12.00
C PHE A 105 -32.99 8.16 -13.10
N PRO A 106 -33.15 7.75 -14.37
CA PRO A 106 -33.28 8.67 -15.51
C PRO A 106 -34.33 9.79 -15.34
N PRO A 107 -35.49 9.58 -14.67
CA PRO A 107 -36.48 10.64 -14.47
C PRO A 107 -36.02 11.79 -13.57
N LEU A 108 -34.98 11.57 -12.76
CA LEU A 108 -34.38 12.57 -11.87
C LEU A 108 -33.17 13.27 -12.49
N ASN A 109 -32.68 12.78 -13.63
CA ASN A 109 -31.53 13.34 -14.32
C ASN A 109 -31.74 14.82 -14.61
N GLU A 110 -30.75 15.64 -14.26
CA GLU A 110 -30.72 17.10 -14.34
C GLU A 110 -31.72 17.82 -13.42
N ARG A 111 -32.91 17.25 -13.18
CA ARG A 111 -33.96 17.80 -12.32
C ARG A 111 -33.54 17.82 -10.86
N LEU A 112 -32.87 16.77 -10.38
CA LEU A 112 -32.41 16.69 -9.00
C LEU A 112 -31.30 17.72 -8.74
N ARG A 113 -30.30 17.81 -9.63
CA ARG A 113 -29.27 18.84 -9.55
C ARG A 113 -29.86 20.26 -9.62
N THR A 114 -30.75 20.52 -10.58
CA THR A 114 -31.39 21.84 -10.74
C THR A 114 -32.21 22.22 -9.52
N ALA A 115 -32.97 21.28 -8.95
CA ALA A 115 -33.76 21.54 -7.75
C ALA A 115 -32.86 21.74 -6.51
N ASN A 116 -31.74 21.02 -6.42
CA ASN A 116 -30.75 21.20 -5.36
C ASN A 116 -30.02 22.55 -5.47
N ASP A 117 -29.69 23.01 -6.67
CA ASP A 117 -28.98 24.27 -6.90
C ASP A 117 -29.88 25.49 -6.62
N ASN A 118 -31.18 25.37 -6.90
CA ASN A 118 -32.17 26.44 -6.71
C ASN A 118 -32.93 26.35 -5.37
N LYS A 119 -32.46 25.56 -4.41
CA LYS A 119 -33.19 25.28 -3.16
C LYS A 119 -33.50 26.48 -2.28
N ASN A 120 -32.74 27.56 -2.41
CA ASN A 120 -32.93 28.80 -1.65
C ASN A 120 -33.78 29.82 -2.41
N ILE A 121 -34.26 29.49 -3.61
CA ILE A 121 -35.04 30.37 -4.47
C ILE A 121 -36.50 29.95 -4.40
N HIS A 122 -37.36 30.85 -3.93
CA HIS A 122 -38.80 30.63 -3.87
C HIS A 122 -39.47 31.28 -5.07
N ASN A 123 -39.91 30.45 -6.01
CA ASN A 123 -40.67 30.83 -7.19
C ASN A 123 -41.63 29.69 -7.50
N ILE A 124 -42.83 29.99 -7.99
CA ILE A 124 -43.87 29.01 -8.37
C ILE A 124 -43.29 27.89 -9.25
N ILE A 125 -42.40 28.23 -10.19
CA ILE A 125 -41.74 27.26 -11.08
C ILE A 125 -40.78 26.33 -10.29
N VAL A 126 -40.02 26.89 -9.35
CA VAL A 126 -39.06 26.13 -8.53
C VAL A 126 -39.80 25.26 -7.52
N ASP A 127 -40.89 25.76 -6.94
CA ASP A 127 -41.73 25.01 -5.99
C ASP A 127 -42.44 23.84 -6.69
N GLU A 128 -42.92 24.03 -7.92
CA GLU A 128 -43.47 22.96 -8.75
C GLU A 128 -42.40 21.92 -9.12
N LEU A 129 -41.20 22.36 -9.52
CA LEU A 129 -40.05 21.47 -9.77
C LEU A 129 -39.70 20.66 -8.52
N MET A 130 -39.60 21.32 -7.37
CA MET A 130 -39.29 20.72 -6.07
C MET A 130 -40.33 19.65 -5.70
N GLY A 131 -41.62 19.94 -5.85
CA GLY A 131 -42.72 19.01 -5.61
C GLY A 131 -42.63 17.77 -6.51
N ASN A 132 -42.44 17.97 -7.81
CA ASN A 132 -42.31 16.89 -8.79
C ASN A 132 -41.07 16.02 -8.51
N VAL A 133 -39.93 16.63 -8.21
CA VAL A 133 -38.70 15.91 -7.86
C VAL A 133 -38.88 15.10 -6.58
N LEU A 134 -39.52 15.66 -5.55
CA LEU A 134 -39.78 14.96 -4.29
C LEU A 134 -40.74 13.79 -4.45
N GLU A 135 -41.78 13.93 -5.29
CA GLU A 135 -42.70 12.83 -5.58
C GLU A 135 -41.97 11.64 -6.23
N ILE A 136 -41.14 11.92 -7.23
CA ILE A 136 -40.33 10.90 -7.92
C ILE A 136 -39.28 10.33 -6.97
N ALA A 137 -38.57 11.18 -6.23
CA ALA A 137 -37.52 10.81 -5.28
C ALA A 137 -38.06 9.97 -4.11
N SER A 138 -39.31 10.18 -3.69
CA SER A 138 -39.94 9.38 -2.63
C SER A 138 -40.09 7.90 -3.00
N LYS A 139 -40.16 7.59 -4.30
CA LYS A 139 -40.26 6.23 -4.85
C LYS A 139 -38.89 5.55 -4.97
N VAL A 140 -37.78 6.28 -4.76
CA VAL A 140 -36.41 5.78 -4.86
C VAL A 140 -36.02 5.00 -3.61
N ASN A 141 -35.79 3.70 -3.76
CA ASN A 141 -35.27 2.85 -2.70
C ASN A 141 -33.76 3.05 -2.53
N SER A 142 -33.32 3.34 -1.30
CA SER A 142 -31.88 3.44 -0.97
C SER A 142 -31.08 2.17 -1.29
N SER A 143 -31.75 1.01 -1.35
CA SER A 143 -31.14 -0.29 -1.70
C SER A 143 -30.80 -0.44 -3.19
N GLU A 144 -31.30 0.43 -4.06
CA GLU A 144 -30.96 0.44 -5.50
C GLU A 144 -29.66 1.20 -5.77
N LEU A 145 -29.27 2.09 -4.85
CA LEU A 145 -27.96 2.74 -4.83
C LEU A 145 -26.84 1.74 -4.51
N LEU A 146 -27.18 0.60 -3.90
CA LEU A 146 -26.23 -0.47 -3.59
C LEU A 146 -25.87 -1.29 -4.85
N GLU A 147 -24.57 -1.53 -5.05
CA GLU A 147 -24.07 -2.41 -6.10
C GLU A 147 -24.33 -3.88 -5.75
N LYS A 148 -25.54 -4.36 -6.08
CA LYS A 148 -25.98 -5.73 -5.76
C LYS A 148 -25.04 -6.79 -6.34
N LYS A 149 -24.44 -6.54 -7.52
CA LYS A 149 -23.49 -7.45 -8.17
C LYS A 149 -22.21 -7.61 -7.34
N ARG A 150 -21.61 -6.49 -6.91
CA ARG A 150 -20.43 -6.50 -6.05
C ARG A 150 -20.73 -7.18 -4.72
N PHE A 151 -21.86 -6.85 -4.09
CA PHE A 151 -22.26 -7.46 -2.81
C PHE A 151 -22.41 -8.99 -2.91
N LYS A 152 -23.06 -9.49 -3.96
CA LYS A 152 -23.19 -10.94 -4.17
C LYS A 152 -21.84 -11.61 -4.40
N ALA A 153 -20.96 -11.03 -5.22
CA ALA A 153 -19.63 -11.57 -5.46
C ALA A 153 -18.79 -11.61 -4.17
N SER A 154 -18.78 -10.52 -3.43
CA SER A 154 -18.16 -10.40 -2.10
C SER A 154 -18.70 -11.44 -1.12
N MET A 155 -20.02 -11.67 -1.08
CA MET A 155 -20.63 -12.68 -0.21
C MET A 155 -20.21 -14.10 -0.58
N VAL A 156 -20.18 -14.44 -1.87
CA VAL A 156 -19.69 -15.75 -2.34
C VAL A 156 -18.24 -15.93 -1.96
N LEU A 157 -17.40 -14.91 -2.16
CA LEU A 157 -15.98 -14.97 -1.84
C LEU A 157 -15.74 -15.15 -0.34
N LEU A 158 -16.52 -14.49 0.52
CA LEU A 158 -16.50 -14.70 1.96
C LEU A 158 -16.82 -16.16 2.31
N VAL A 159 -17.91 -16.72 1.77
CA VAL A 159 -18.30 -18.11 2.04
C VAL A 159 -17.21 -19.08 1.61
N VAL A 160 -16.66 -18.91 0.40
CA VAL A 160 -15.54 -19.72 -0.10
C VAL A 160 -14.33 -19.62 0.82
N SER A 161 -13.94 -18.40 1.20
CA SER A 161 -12.80 -18.17 2.08
C SER A 161 -13.01 -18.80 3.47
N LEU A 162 -14.22 -18.71 4.02
CA LEU A 162 -14.58 -19.35 5.28
C LEU A 162 -14.55 -20.88 5.19
N THR A 163 -15.00 -21.46 4.07
CA THR A 163 -14.92 -22.93 3.87
C THR A 163 -13.47 -23.41 3.78
N ILE A 164 -12.60 -22.68 3.08
CA ILE A 164 -11.18 -23.02 2.97
C ILE A 164 -10.49 -22.89 4.34
N PHE A 165 -10.74 -21.78 5.05
CA PHE A 165 -10.24 -21.56 6.40
C PHE A 165 -10.66 -22.69 7.35
N SER A 166 -11.96 -23.04 7.36
CA SER A 166 -12.47 -24.10 8.22
C SER A 166 -11.90 -25.47 7.86
N PHE A 167 -11.69 -25.74 6.56
CA PHE A 167 -11.06 -26.97 6.11
C PHE A 167 -9.63 -27.05 6.64
N VAL A 168 -8.81 -26.02 6.44
CA VAL A 168 -7.41 -25.97 6.87
C VAL A 168 -7.27 -26.14 8.39
N ILE A 169 -8.15 -25.52 9.18
CA ILE A 169 -8.13 -25.69 10.64
C ILE A 169 -8.50 -27.11 11.08
N VAL A 170 -9.50 -27.72 10.44
CA VAL A 170 -9.98 -29.06 10.85
C VAL A 170 -9.02 -30.16 10.41
N THR A 171 -8.43 -30.03 9.22
CA THR A 171 -7.50 -31.03 8.68
C THR A 171 -6.05 -30.78 9.12
N ASP A 172 -5.78 -29.66 9.79
CA ASP A 172 -4.43 -29.14 10.07
C ASP A 172 -3.54 -29.24 8.83
N TYR A 173 -4.09 -28.85 7.68
CA TYR A 173 -3.38 -28.95 6.41
C TYR A 173 -2.22 -27.95 6.39
N GLN A 174 -1.01 -28.47 6.36
CA GLN A 174 0.24 -27.71 6.25
C GLN A 174 0.91 -28.09 4.92
N SER A 175 1.52 -27.09 4.27
CA SER A 175 2.30 -27.35 3.05
C SER A 175 3.59 -28.12 3.38
N ASP A 176 4.09 -28.88 2.42
CA ASP A 176 5.39 -29.55 2.50
C ASP A 176 6.56 -28.58 2.30
N VAL A 177 6.27 -27.30 1.98
CA VAL A 177 7.28 -26.25 1.89
C VAL A 177 7.69 -25.86 3.30
N ASP A 178 8.96 -26.06 3.63
CA ASP A 178 9.49 -25.63 4.91
C ASP A 178 9.79 -24.12 4.87
N PRO A 179 9.75 -23.45 6.02
CA PRO A 179 9.81 -22.00 6.02
C PRO A 179 11.17 -21.42 5.60
N ASP A 180 12.22 -22.25 5.64
CA ASP A 180 13.57 -21.92 5.17
C ASP A 180 13.60 -21.75 3.64
N ASP A 181 12.87 -22.59 2.90
CA ASP A 181 12.70 -22.46 1.44
C ASP A 181 12.01 -21.14 1.05
N LEU A 182 11.16 -20.62 1.93
CA LEU A 182 10.43 -19.37 1.72
C LEU A 182 11.31 -18.15 2.04
N ALA A 183 12.24 -18.29 2.99
CA ALA A 183 13.24 -17.27 3.30
C ALA A 183 14.22 -17.11 2.13
N ASP A 184 14.64 -18.22 1.51
CA ASP A 184 15.48 -18.21 0.30
C ASP A 184 14.78 -17.52 -0.88
N LEU A 185 13.49 -17.81 -1.09
CA LEU A 185 12.69 -17.17 -2.13
C LEU A 185 12.48 -15.66 -1.88
N ILE A 186 12.30 -15.23 -0.63
CA ILE A 186 12.17 -13.81 -0.28
C ILE A 186 13.53 -13.10 -0.42
N GLY A 187 14.63 -13.77 -0.04
CA GLY A 187 16.00 -13.30 -0.25
C GLY A 187 16.33 -13.08 -1.74
N GLU A 188 15.76 -13.87 -2.64
CA GLU A 188 15.91 -13.67 -4.08
C GLU A 188 15.08 -12.47 -4.62
N ILE A 189 13.94 -12.14 -3.99
CA ILE A 189 13.04 -11.07 -4.41
C ILE A 189 13.45 -9.70 -3.85
N VAL A 190 14.14 -9.67 -2.70
CA VAL A 190 14.76 -8.47 -2.16
C VAL A 190 16.19 -8.41 -2.72
N PRO A 191 16.51 -7.53 -3.69
CA PRO A 191 17.89 -7.42 -4.15
C PRO A 191 18.74 -6.98 -2.96
N ASP A 192 19.59 -7.89 -2.50
CA ASP A 192 20.60 -7.64 -1.48
C ASP A 192 21.38 -6.38 -1.84
N LYS A 193 21.04 -5.29 -1.16
CA LYS A 193 21.99 -4.23 -0.95
C LYS A 193 22.79 -4.59 0.27
N GLU A 194 24.02 -4.99 -0.02
CA GLU A 194 25.18 -4.96 0.85
C GLU A 194 25.43 -6.24 1.64
N ASN A 195 26.35 -7.05 1.09
CA ASN A 195 27.56 -7.53 1.77
C ASN A 195 27.83 -6.81 3.09
N ALA A 196 27.16 -7.24 4.15
CA ALA A 196 27.60 -7.04 5.52
C ALA A 196 28.02 -8.42 6.02
N THR A 197 29.30 -8.71 5.82
CA THR A 197 30.01 -9.82 6.46
C THR A 197 29.66 -9.85 7.94
N SER A 198 28.81 -10.79 8.35
CA SER A 198 28.78 -11.24 9.74
C SER A 198 29.90 -12.27 9.89
N PRO A 199 30.85 -12.04 10.80
CA PRO A 199 32.03 -12.88 10.94
C PRO A 199 31.71 -14.04 11.89
N ASP A 200 30.94 -15.04 11.44
CA ASP A 200 30.75 -16.31 12.16
C ASP A 200 30.22 -17.40 11.20
N GLU A 201 30.88 -17.58 10.05
CA GLU A 201 30.72 -18.80 9.27
C GLU A 201 31.96 -19.68 9.42
N ILE A 202 31.79 -20.67 10.29
CA ILE A 202 32.70 -21.79 10.47
C ILE A 202 32.67 -22.60 9.17
N PHE A 203 33.76 -22.58 8.42
CA PHE A 203 33.98 -23.49 7.30
C PHE A 203 33.97 -24.93 7.79
N VAL A 204 32.93 -25.69 7.43
CA VAL A 204 32.91 -27.14 7.50
C VAL A 204 33.53 -27.65 6.20
N LEU A 205 34.74 -28.17 6.27
CA LEU A 205 35.34 -28.91 5.16
C LEU A 205 34.76 -30.32 5.14
N GLU A 206 34.10 -30.67 4.03
CA GLU A 206 33.73 -32.04 3.70
C GLU A 206 35.01 -32.88 3.57
N ASP A 207 35.09 -33.90 4.43
CA ASP A 207 36.10 -34.95 4.45
C ASP A 207 35.77 -35.97 3.36
N ASP A 208 36.58 -36.02 2.32
CA ASP A 208 36.60 -37.11 1.36
C ASP A 208 38.06 -37.46 1.00
N GLY A 209 38.63 -38.37 1.78
CA GLY A 209 39.53 -39.41 1.24
C GLY A 209 41.04 -39.14 1.18
N ASP A 210 41.72 -39.79 2.14
CA ASP A 210 42.95 -40.58 1.96
C ASP A 210 44.32 -39.86 1.94
N GLY A 211 45.15 -40.15 2.97
CA GLY A 211 46.61 -40.15 2.82
C GLY A 211 47.46 -39.42 3.87
N ASN A 212 47.72 -40.11 4.99
CA ASN A 212 49.05 -40.18 5.63
C ASN A 212 49.68 -38.92 6.28
N GLY A 213 49.43 -38.77 7.59
CA GLY A 213 50.42 -38.52 8.67
C GLY A 213 51.47 -37.40 8.52
N GLY A 214 51.31 -36.34 9.32
CA GLY A 214 52.37 -35.39 9.67
C GLY A 214 51.83 -34.26 10.57
N ASP A 215 52.26 -34.22 11.84
CA ASP A 215 52.10 -33.05 12.72
C ASP A 215 52.90 -31.88 12.13
N GLU A 216 52.23 -30.80 11.72
CA GLU A 216 52.89 -29.55 11.31
C GLU A 216 52.52 -28.41 12.26
N ASP A 217 53.52 -28.04 13.05
CA ASP A 217 53.55 -26.98 14.06
C ASP A 217 53.52 -25.59 13.40
N LEU A 218 52.40 -24.87 13.52
CA LEU A 218 52.16 -23.55 12.93
C LEU A 218 52.68 -22.39 13.81
N MET A 219 53.87 -22.54 14.40
CA MET A 219 54.54 -21.52 15.20
C MET A 219 56.02 -21.46 14.81
N GLY A 220 56.36 -20.64 13.81
CA GLY A 220 57.77 -20.42 13.42
C GLY A 220 58.56 -19.73 14.54
N GLU A 221 59.69 -20.31 14.93
CA GLU A 221 60.61 -19.74 15.92
C GLU A 221 61.28 -18.45 15.40
N PRO A 222 61.45 -17.41 16.23
CA PRO A 222 62.12 -16.19 15.81
C PRO A 222 63.64 -16.40 15.69
N ALA A 223 64.20 -16.11 14.51
CA ALA A 223 65.65 -16.14 14.28
C ALA A 223 66.31 -14.89 14.87
N VAL A 224 67.02 -15.06 16.00
CA VAL A 224 67.87 -14.03 16.60
C VAL A 224 69.26 -14.11 15.98
N ILE A 225 69.65 -13.11 15.18
CA ILE A 225 71.03 -12.97 14.69
C ILE A 225 71.76 -11.99 15.62
N VAL A 226 72.70 -12.50 16.42
CA VAL A 226 73.60 -11.70 17.24
C VAL A 226 74.82 -11.33 16.40
N VAL A 227 75.03 -10.04 16.14
CA VAL A 227 76.28 -9.52 15.57
C VAL A 227 77.00 -8.74 16.67
N GLU A 228 78.16 -9.25 17.09
CA GLU A 228 79.06 -8.57 18.03
C GLU A 228 79.58 -7.25 17.44
N GLY A 229 79.45 -6.15 18.17
CA GLY A 229 80.53 -5.16 18.26
C GLY A 229 80.36 -3.76 17.68
N GLU A 230 79.16 -3.28 17.33
CA GLU A 230 78.95 -1.85 17.03
C GLU A 230 77.50 -1.41 17.33
N GLU A 231 77.30 -0.37 18.14
CA GLU A 231 75.97 0.20 18.40
C GLU A 231 75.47 0.93 17.15
N VAL A 232 74.57 0.28 16.41
CA VAL A 232 73.88 0.89 15.28
C VAL A 232 72.51 1.39 15.75
N ASP A 233 72.33 2.71 15.76
CA ASP A 233 71.06 3.37 16.07
C ASP A 233 70.04 3.08 14.95
N LEU A 234 69.12 2.16 15.21
CA LEU A 234 68.00 1.83 14.30
C LEU A 234 66.82 2.77 14.58
N SER A 235 67.00 4.07 14.32
CA SER A 235 65.87 4.98 14.22
C SER A 235 65.14 4.73 12.89
N LEU A 236 64.03 3.99 12.93
CA LEU A 236 63.11 3.90 11.80
C LEU A 236 62.42 5.27 11.61
N PRO A 237 62.45 5.89 10.42
CA PRO A 237 61.63 7.08 10.18
C PRO A 237 60.15 6.68 10.30
N PRO A 238 59.32 7.43 11.04
CA PRO A 238 57.90 7.10 11.18
C PRO A 238 57.23 7.34 9.82
N GLY A 239 56.69 6.27 9.21
CA GLY A 239 55.99 6.42 7.92
C GLY A 239 55.81 5.19 7.05
N ALA A 240 56.04 3.96 7.54
CA ALA A 240 55.79 2.73 6.77
C ALA A 240 54.63 1.89 7.33
N GLY A 241 53.68 2.54 8.01
CA GLY A 241 52.38 1.95 8.33
C GLY A 241 51.34 2.55 7.42
N THR A 242 50.73 1.75 6.56
CA THR A 242 49.43 2.08 5.94
C THR A 242 48.35 2.04 7.02
N GLY A 243 48.41 3.04 7.90
CA GLY A 243 47.40 3.36 8.89
C GLY A 243 46.85 4.74 8.54
N PHE A 244 45.53 4.84 8.52
CA PHE A 244 44.75 6.06 8.29
C PHE A 244 45.44 7.33 8.81
N THR A 245 45.84 8.21 7.90
CA THR A 245 46.16 9.59 8.27
C THR A 245 44.85 10.33 8.54
N ALA A 246 44.60 10.66 9.80
CA ALA A 246 43.75 11.79 10.11
C ALA A 246 44.51 13.07 9.73
N GLY A 247 43.89 13.93 8.92
CA GLY A 247 44.34 15.30 8.68
C GLY A 247 44.98 15.58 7.33
N GLU A 248 44.16 15.62 6.27
CA GLU A 248 44.27 16.75 5.34
C GLU A 248 43.10 17.68 5.66
N GLU A 249 43.39 18.81 6.30
CA GLU A 249 42.51 19.98 6.34
C GLU A 249 42.42 20.54 4.90
N GLY A 250 41.63 19.87 4.06
CA GLY A 250 41.05 20.49 2.87
C GLY A 250 39.82 21.25 3.32
N GLU A 251 39.82 22.57 3.21
CA GLU A 251 38.65 23.41 3.47
C GLU A 251 37.44 22.85 2.69
N GLU A 252 36.46 22.32 3.42
CA GLU A 252 35.16 21.96 2.89
C GLU A 252 34.45 23.23 2.42
N LEU A 253 34.38 23.43 1.10
CA LEU A 253 33.39 24.32 0.53
C LEU A 253 32.08 23.53 0.35
N PRO A 254 30.98 23.91 1.02
CA PRO A 254 29.69 23.27 0.81
C PRO A 254 29.25 23.48 -0.65
N PRO A 255 28.61 22.49 -1.30
CA PRO A 255 28.06 22.69 -2.63
C PRO A 255 26.99 23.78 -2.59
N GLU A 256 27.21 24.86 -3.36
CA GLU A 256 26.26 25.95 -3.54
C GLU A 256 25.06 25.44 -4.35
N PHE A 257 23.95 25.15 -3.67
CA PHE A 257 22.68 24.85 -4.34
C PHE A 257 22.04 26.15 -4.82
N VAL A 258 22.02 26.36 -6.13
CA VAL A 258 21.26 27.45 -6.75
C VAL A 258 19.78 27.06 -6.76
N SER A 259 18.94 27.84 -6.08
CA SER A 259 17.49 27.71 -6.14
C SER A 259 17.03 27.84 -7.59
N SER A 260 16.22 26.88 -8.08
CA SER A 260 15.54 27.06 -9.36
C SER A 260 14.65 28.30 -9.29
N SER A 261 14.76 29.19 -10.29
CA SER A 261 13.89 30.34 -10.42
C SER A 261 12.45 29.87 -10.64
N ALA A 262 11.48 30.52 -9.99
CA ALA A 262 10.07 30.32 -10.29
C ALA A 262 9.85 30.53 -11.80
N TYR A 263 9.37 29.50 -12.48
CA TYR A 263 8.99 29.61 -13.89
C TYR A 263 7.98 30.75 -14.01
N GLU A 264 8.20 31.68 -14.93
CA GLU A 264 7.27 32.78 -15.18
C GLU A 264 5.96 32.15 -15.68
N VAL A 265 4.89 32.30 -14.89
CA VAL A 265 3.54 31.89 -15.29
C VAL A 265 3.06 32.90 -16.33
N GLY A 266 3.44 32.67 -17.58
CA GLY A 266 2.87 33.38 -18.71
C GLY A 266 1.40 32.98 -18.87
N LEU A 267 0.49 33.94 -18.70
CA LEU A 267 -0.89 33.82 -19.15
C LEU A 267 -0.86 33.63 -20.67
N MET A 268 -0.91 32.39 -21.15
CA MET A 268 -1.20 32.12 -22.55
C MET A 268 -2.68 32.38 -22.79
N SER A 269 -2.99 33.53 -23.38
CA SER A 269 -4.30 33.77 -24.00
C SER A 269 -4.46 32.83 -25.19
N SER A 270 -5.63 32.21 -25.29
CA SER A 270 -6.00 31.40 -26.46
C SER A 270 -5.93 32.25 -27.74
N PRO A 271 -5.28 31.80 -28.82
CA PRO A 271 -5.22 32.53 -30.09
C PRO A 271 -6.59 32.64 -30.80
N ALA A 272 -7.66 32.13 -30.18
CA ALA A 272 -9.01 32.12 -30.74
C ALA A 272 -9.87 33.33 -30.33
N TYR A 273 -9.42 34.20 -29.41
CA TYR A 273 -10.19 35.38 -29.01
C TYR A 273 -9.62 36.65 -29.66
N TYR A 274 -10.32 37.15 -30.67
CA TYR A 274 -10.07 38.47 -31.24
C TYR A 274 -11.07 39.46 -30.66
N GLU A 275 -10.57 40.42 -29.88
CA GLU A 275 -11.38 41.46 -29.24
C GLU A 275 -11.90 42.50 -30.27
N GLN A 276 -11.24 42.58 -31.43
CA GLN A 276 -11.65 43.38 -32.58
C GLN A 276 -11.66 42.52 -33.84
N LEU A 277 -12.81 42.49 -34.52
CA LEU A 277 -12.99 41.81 -35.80
C LEU A 277 -12.21 42.57 -36.89
N PRO A 278 -11.53 41.88 -37.84
CA PRO A 278 -10.88 42.53 -38.97
C PRO A 278 -11.90 43.29 -39.84
N GLU A 279 -11.54 44.51 -40.26
CA GLU A 279 -12.43 45.33 -41.10
C GLU A 279 -12.82 44.59 -42.38
N GLY A 280 -14.12 44.59 -42.70
CA GLY A 280 -14.69 43.90 -43.87
C GLY A 280 -15.38 42.56 -43.58
N TYR A 281 -15.21 41.97 -42.40
CA TYR A 281 -15.87 40.70 -42.03
C TYR A 281 -17.25 40.88 -41.36
N GLU A 282 -17.59 42.09 -40.95
CA GLU A 282 -18.88 42.40 -40.28
C GLU A 282 -20.08 42.11 -41.18
N SER A 283 -19.99 42.46 -42.47
CA SER A 283 -21.06 42.23 -43.45
C SER A 283 -21.32 40.74 -43.69
N ILE A 284 -20.25 39.94 -43.77
CA ILE A 284 -20.33 38.48 -43.99
C ILE A 284 -20.97 37.79 -42.78
N ILE A 285 -20.57 38.19 -41.57
CA ILE A 285 -21.14 37.64 -40.33
C ILE A 285 -22.62 38.00 -40.22
N LYS A 286 -23.00 39.24 -40.55
CA LYS A 286 -24.39 39.68 -40.54
C LYS A 286 -25.26 38.89 -41.52
N GLU A 287 -24.77 38.69 -42.73
CA GLU A 287 -25.49 37.93 -43.77
C GLU A 287 -25.69 36.46 -43.36
N TYR A 288 -24.67 35.83 -42.76
CA TYR A 288 -24.77 34.47 -42.23
C TYR A 288 -25.86 34.32 -41.15
N PHE A 289 -25.93 35.26 -40.19
CA PHE A 289 -26.97 35.22 -39.15
C PHE A 289 -28.36 35.55 -39.69
N GLU A 290 -28.47 36.44 -40.68
CA GLU A 290 -29.75 36.71 -41.36
C GLU A 290 -30.25 35.50 -42.16
N GLU A 291 -29.34 34.70 -42.73
CA GLU A 291 -29.69 33.46 -43.44
C GLU A 291 -30.12 32.36 -42.46
N MET A 292 -29.43 32.21 -41.32
CA MET A 292 -29.86 31.28 -40.28
C MET A 292 -31.20 31.66 -39.65
N ALA A 293 -31.55 32.95 -39.57
CA ALA A 293 -32.83 33.40 -39.03
C ALA A 293 -34.02 33.23 -40.00
N LYS A 294 -33.76 32.89 -41.27
CA LYS A 294 -34.79 32.60 -42.28
C LYS A 294 -35.12 31.12 -42.42
N ASN A 295 -34.34 30.23 -41.77
CA ASN A 295 -34.68 28.83 -41.53
C ASN A 295 -35.38 28.64 -40.19
#